data_AF-A0A517PFP2-F1
#
_entry.id   AF-A0A517PFP2-F1
#
_cell.length_a   1.000
_cell.length_b   1.000
_cell.length_c   1.000
_cell.angle_alpha   90.00
_cell.angle_beta   90.00
_cell.angle_gamma   90.00
#
_symmetry.space_group_name_H-M   'P 1'
#
loop_
_entity.id
_entity.type
_entity.pdbx_description
1 polymer ?
#
loop_
_entity_poly.entity_id
_entity_poly.type
_entity_poly.pdbx_seq_one_letter_code
_entity_poly.pdbx_strand_id
1 'polypeptide(L)'
;MGGPGDDAGHGPALGDGDELAGETLLAVEVDETVPHADRLAAAAVAALKVGGAVAAQLELAVVHDAEMHALNVRWLKHDYTTDVLSFPLGGAGTPGDPLSGQVIVNPDYAFREAAGHAWPPHELSADLRELMLYVAHGTLHVCGFDDQTDAQLSEMRAAEAAALAACDVAVPPGHGSPGGDGGSGVSEGQRSG
;
A
#
# COMPACT_ATOMS: atom_id res chain seq x y z
N MET A 1 7.02 65.10 25.39
CA MET A 1 8.07 64.06 25.41
C MET A 1 7.39 62.73 25.12
N GLY A 2 7.08 62.46 23.85
CA GLY A 2 6.50 61.19 23.41
C GLY A 2 7.46 60.61 22.39
N GLY A 3 8.07 59.47 22.70
CA GLY A 3 8.83 58.68 21.74
C GLY A 3 7.93 57.59 21.18
N PRO A 4 7.91 57.36 19.86
CA PRO A 4 7.42 56.11 19.32
C PRO A 4 8.51 55.04 19.52
N GLY A 5 8.12 53.91 20.10
CA GLY A 5 8.93 52.69 20.05
C GLY A 5 8.71 52.06 18.68
N ASP A 6 9.77 52.01 17.88
CA ASP A 6 9.76 51.30 16.61
C ASP A 6 9.82 49.79 16.85
N ASP A 7 8.89 49.14 16.16
CA ASP A 7 8.66 47.71 15.99
C ASP A 7 9.60 47.11 14.93
N ALA A 8 9.66 45.78 14.91
CA ALA A 8 10.27 44.90 13.91
C ALA A 8 11.81 44.84 13.90
N GLY A 9 12.47 43.70 14.12
CA GLY A 9 12.13 42.37 13.62
C GLY A 9 13.04 42.05 12.43
N HIS A 10 14.26 41.54 12.69
CA HIS A 10 15.08 40.95 11.64
C HIS A 10 16.06 39.91 12.18
N GLY A 11 15.88 38.67 11.72
CA GLY A 11 16.70 37.49 12.01
C GLY A 11 15.86 36.36 12.60
N PRO A 12 15.92 35.12 12.07
CA PRO A 12 17.11 34.55 11.45
C PRO A 12 16.95 34.28 9.94
N ALA A 13 18.11 34.19 9.30
CA ALA A 13 18.30 33.67 7.95
C ALA A 13 17.54 32.35 7.79
N LEU A 14 16.56 32.35 6.88
CA LEU A 14 16.12 31.12 6.26
C LEU A 14 17.29 30.65 5.42
N GLY A 15 17.98 29.64 5.94
CA GLY A 15 19.04 28.98 5.21
C GLY A 15 18.51 28.51 3.87
N ASP A 16 19.36 28.66 2.86
CA ASP A 16 19.31 27.89 1.64
C ASP A 16 19.33 26.41 2.05
N GLY A 17 18.14 25.87 2.29
CA GLY A 17 17.90 24.47 2.52
C GLY A 17 18.15 23.79 1.19
N ASP A 18 19.40 23.41 1.01
CA ASP A 18 19.88 22.42 0.06
C ASP A 18 18.76 21.44 -0.25
N GLU A 19 18.38 21.46 -1.52
CA GLU A 19 17.44 20.57 -2.17
C GLU A 19 17.94 19.14 -1.91
N LEU A 20 17.53 18.56 -0.79
CA LEU A 20 17.64 17.13 -0.55
C LEU A 20 16.74 16.50 -1.60
N ALA A 21 17.30 16.27 -2.79
CA ALA A 21 16.91 15.19 -3.66
C ALA A 21 17.10 13.90 -2.84
N GLY A 22 16.16 13.65 -1.93
CA GLY A 22 16.16 12.51 -1.05
C GLY A 22 16.19 11.29 -1.94
N GLU A 23 17.29 10.54 -1.88
CA GLU A 23 17.39 9.27 -2.55
C GLU A 23 16.20 8.42 -2.07
N THR A 24 15.23 8.19 -2.96
CA THR A 24 14.06 7.40 -2.60
C THR A 24 14.53 5.96 -2.43
N LEU A 25 14.62 5.50 -1.18
CA LEU A 25 15.14 4.20 -0.82
C LEU A 25 13.98 3.22 -0.67
N LEU A 26 13.53 2.66 -1.79
CA LEU A 26 12.47 1.64 -1.82
C LEU A 26 13.11 0.27 -2.04
N ALA A 27 13.02 -0.60 -1.03
CA ALA A 27 13.38 -1.99 -1.12
C ALA A 27 12.10 -2.83 -1.12
N VAL A 28 11.89 -3.63 -2.17
CA VAL A 28 10.81 -4.60 -2.23
C VAL A 28 11.44 -5.97 -2.42
N GLU A 29 11.21 -6.87 -1.48
CA GLU A 29 11.68 -8.26 -1.54
C GLU A 29 10.52 -9.16 -1.96
N VAL A 30 10.71 -9.91 -3.04
CA VAL A 30 9.79 -10.93 -3.54
C VAL A 30 10.59 -12.21 -3.73
N ASP A 31 10.01 -13.35 -3.36
CA ASP A 31 10.59 -14.66 -3.65
C ASP A 31 10.70 -14.88 -5.18
N GLU A 32 11.92 -15.16 -5.66
CA GLU A 32 12.22 -15.33 -7.09
C GLU A 32 11.51 -16.53 -7.75
N THR A 33 11.00 -17.46 -6.95
CA THR A 33 10.21 -18.59 -7.43
C THR A 33 8.78 -18.19 -7.82
N VAL A 34 8.35 -16.98 -7.44
CA VAL A 34 7.03 -16.45 -7.77
C VAL A 34 6.98 -16.03 -9.25
N PRO A 35 5.98 -16.51 -10.02
CA PRO A 35 5.78 -16.07 -11.39
C PRO A 35 5.56 -14.56 -11.46
N HIS A 36 6.25 -13.89 -12.38
CA HIS A 36 6.13 -12.45 -12.60
C HIS A 36 6.50 -11.58 -11.38
N ALA A 37 7.39 -12.08 -10.52
CA ALA A 37 7.96 -11.35 -9.39
C ALA A 37 8.34 -9.89 -9.72
N ASP A 38 9.00 -9.66 -10.86
CA ASP A 38 9.40 -8.31 -11.30
C ASP A 38 8.20 -7.36 -11.47
N ARG A 39 7.06 -7.87 -11.96
CA ARG A 39 5.85 -7.07 -12.18
C ARG A 39 5.14 -6.76 -10.87
N LEU A 40 5.11 -7.72 -9.94
CA LEU A 40 4.55 -7.52 -8.60
C LEU A 40 5.39 -6.52 -7.82
N ALA A 41 6.72 -6.66 -7.85
CA ALA A 41 7.63 -5.70 -7.25
C ALA A 41 7.48 -4.30 -7.87
N ALA A 42 7.33 -4.20 -9.20
CA ALA A 42 7.07 -2.93 -9.86
C ALA A 42 5.75 -2.27 -9.40
N ALA A 43 4.67 -3.05 -9.26
CA ALA A 43 3.40 -2.57 -8.74
C ALA A 43 3.52 -2.07 -7.29
N ALA A 44 4.21 -2.81 -6.41
CA ALA A 44 4.48 -2.38 -5.04
C ALA A 44 5.30 -1.09 -5.00
N VAL A 45 6.39 -1.00 -5.78
CA VAL A 45 7.20 0.23 -5.88
C VAL A 45 6.38 1.41 -6.39
N ALA A 46 5.52 1.20 -7.38
CA ALA A 46 4.63 2.23 -7.88
C ALA A 46 3.65 2.71 -6.79
N ALA A 47 3.04 1.78 -6.05
CA ALA A 47 2.16 2.09 -4.94
C ALA A 47 2.87 2.85 -3.81
N LEU A 48 4.09 2.47 -3.44
CA LEU A 48 4.92 3.19 -2.46
C LEU A 48 5.19 4.63 -2.91
N LYS A 49 5.51 4.84 -4.18
CA LYS A 49 5.73 6.18 -4.75
C LYS A 49 4.47 7.03 -4.75
N VAL A 50 3.34 6.44 -5.14
CA VAL A 50 2.03 7.13 -5.11
C VAL A 50 1.64 7.47 -3.68
N GLY A 51 1.93 6.60 -2.71
CA GLY A 51 1.72 6.83 -1.30
C GLY A 51 2.70 7.83 -0.66
N GLY A 52 3.65 8.38 -1.42
CA GLY A 52 4.59 9.39 -0.93
C GLY A 52 5.70 8.85 -0.03
N ALA A 53 5.98 7.54 -0.07
CA ALA A 53 7.05 6.93 0.70
C ALA A 53 8.43 7.39 0.20
N VAL A 54 9.22 8.01 1.08
CA VAL A 54 10.60 8.43 0.78
C VAL A 54 11.59 7.30 1.04
N ALA A 55 11.35 6.48 2.07
CA ALA A 55 12.09 5.26 2.35
C ALA A 55 11.11 4.17 2.79
N ALA A 56 11.20 2.99 2.18
CA ALA A 56 10.34 1.86 2.52
C ALA A 56 11.03 0.52 2.29
N GLN A 57 10.74 -0.45 3.16
CA GLN A 57 11.08 -1.85 3.05
C GLN A 57 9.79 -2.67 3.05
N LEU A 58 9.47 -3.28 1.92
CA LEU A 58 8.28 -4.12 1.77
C LEU A 58 8.70 -5.55 1.48
N GLU A 59 8.24 -6.49 2.28
CA GLU A 59 8.34 -7.91 1.96
C GLU A 59 7.03 -8.37 1.33
N LEU A 60 7.12 -9.05 0.19
CA LEU A 60 5.94 -9.44 -0.57
C LEU A 60 5.95 -10.95 -0.79
N ALA A 61 4.97 -11.61 -0.19
CA ALA A 61 4.80 -13.05 -0.22
C ALA A 61 3.57 -13.41 -1.07
N VAL A 62 3.71 -14.46 -1.88
CA VAL A 62 2.60 -15.00 -2.66
C VAL A 62 2.30 -16.40 -2.15
N VAL A 63 1.10 -16.60 -1.61
CA VAL A 63 0.69 -17.85 -0.97
C VAL A 63 -0.65 -18.32 -1.52
N HIS A 64 -0.81 -19.64 -1.63
CA HIS A 64 -2.04 -20.24 -2.15
C HIS A 64 -3.15 -20.31 -1.09
N ASP A 65 -4.40 -20.57 -1.51
CA ASP A 65 -5.60 -20.59 -0.67
C ASP A 65 -5.42 -21.31 0.68
N ALA A 66 -4.76 -22.48 0.68
CA ALA A 66 -4.56 -23.30 1.88
C ALA A 66 -3.59 -22.68 2.89
N GLU A 67 -2.54 -22.02 2.40
CA GLU A 67 -1.56 -21.34 3.24
C GLU A 67 -2.08 -19.97 3.69
N MET A 68 -2.82 -19.27 2.82
CA MET A 68 -3.51 -18.02 3.14
C MET A 68 -4.53 -18.21 4.27
N HIS A 69 -5.35 -19.27 4.20
CA HIS A 69 -6.29 -19.63 5.25
C HIS A 69 -5.57 -19.93 6.58
N ALA A 70 -4.49 -20.72 6.54
CA ALA A 70 -3.70 -21.03 7.72
C ALA A 70 -3.07 -19.78 8.36
N LEU A 71 -2.61 -18.82 7.54
CA LEU A 71 -2.08 -17.54 8.01
C LEU A 71 -3.18 -16.66 8.62
N ASN A 72 -4.35 -16.57 7.98
CA ASN A 72 -5.46 -15.76 8.48
C ASN A 72 -5.96 -16.28 9.85
N VAL A 73 -6.09 -17.60 9.99
CA VAL A 73 -6.44 -18.26 11.26
C VAL A 73 -5.37 -18.02 12.32
N ARG A 74 -4.08 -18.09 11.95
CA ARG A 74 -2.97 -17.99 12.89
C ARG A 74 -2.72 -16.56 13.39
N TRP A 75 -2.85 -15.56 12.52
CA TRP A 75 -2.46 -14.18 12.80
C TRP A 75 -3.65 -13.26 13.10
N LEU A 76 -4.77 -13.41 12.37
CA LEU A 76 -5.97 -12.58 12.54
C LEU A 76 -7.12 -13.31 13.26
N LYS A 77 -6.97 -14.61 13.55
CA LYS A 77 -8.01 -15.46 14.16
C LYS A 77 -9.32 -15.49 13.36
N HIS A 78 -9.21 -15.27 12.06
CA HIS A 78 -10.32 -15.28 11.13
C HIS A 78 -10.30 -16.61 10.35
N ASP A 79 -11.43 -17.31 10.34
CA ASP A 79 -11.58 -18.63 9.71
C ASP A 79 -12.14 -18.52 8.28
N TYR A 80 -11.49 -17.71 7.45
CA TYR A 80 -11.82 -17.56 6.03
C TYR A 80 -10.56 -17.24 5.21
N THR A 81 -10.62 -17.44 3.89
CA THR A 81 -9.53 -17.09 2.96
C THR A 81 -9.76 -15.68 2.43
N THR A 82 -8.75 -14.81 2.51
CA THR A 82 -8.79 -13.46 1.93
C THR A 82 -7.86 -13.36 0.72
N ASP A 83 -8.08 -12.33 -0.07
CA ASP A 83 -7.33 -11.92 -1.25
C ASP A 83 -5.94 -11.34 -0.91
N VAL A 84 -5.85 -10.49 0.11
CA VAL A 84 -4.61 -9.85 0.56
C VAL A 84 -4.56 -9.65 2.08
N LEU A 85 -3.38 -9.86 2.66
CA LEU A 85 -3.07 -9.48 4.04
C LEU A 85 -1.95 -8.44 4.02
N SER A 86 -2.18 -7.30 4.64
CA SER A 86 -1.17 -6.25 4.81
C SER A 86 -0.79 -6.13 6.29
N PHE A 87 0.51 -6.22 6.57
CA PHE A 87 1.08 -6.10 7.90
C PHE A 87 1.99 -4.87 7.94
N PRO A 88 1.52 -3.72 8.44
CA PRO A 88 2.40 -2.60 8.72
C PRO A 88 3.28 -2.95 9.92
N LEU A 89 4.59 -3.13 9.70
CA LEU A 89 5.57 -3.53 10.72
C LEU A 89 6.25 -2.33 11.39
N GLY A 90 6.20 -1.14 10.78
CA GLY A 90 6.83 0.08 11.33
C GLY A 90 6.80 1.28 10.37
N GLY A 91 7.13 2.46 10.87
CA GLY A 91 7.27 3.71 10.09
C GLY A 91 6.30 4.84 10.45
N ALA A 92 5.27 4.59 11.26
CA ALA A 92 4.27 5.59 11.64
C ALA A 92 4.66 6.44 12.88
N GLY A 93 5.96 6.63 13.15
CA GLY A 93 6.45 7.30 14.36
C GLY A 93 6.91 8.74 14.13
N THR A 94 7.71 8.97 13.09
CA THR A 94 8.28 10.28 12.78
C THR A 94 8.44 10.52 11.26
N PRO A 95 8.38 11.77 10.77
CA PRO A 95 8.66 12.08 9.37
C PRO A 95 10.11 11.68 9.02
N GLY A 96 10.27 10.74 8.09
CA GLY A 96 11.57 10.23 7.64
C GLY A 96 11.93 8.85 8.17
N ASP A 97 11.12 8.24 9.04
CA ASP A 97 11.29 6.82 9.36
C ASP A 97 10.95 5.95 8.14
N PRO A 98 11.78 4.93 7.84
CA PRO A 98 11.49 4.03 6.74
C PRO A 98 10.21 3.25 7.06
N LEU A 99 9.24 3.29 6.13
CA LEU A 99 8.07 2.42 6.20
C LEU A 99 8.52 0.98 6.10
N SER A 100 8.06 0.12 7.00
CA SER A 100 8.34 -1.31 6.91
C SER A 100 7.03 -2.07 6.97
N GLY A 101 6.81 -2.99 6.04
CA GLY A 101 5.61 -3.82 6.04
C GLY A 101 5.77 -5.11 5.27
N GLN A 102 4.82 -6.00 5.45
CA GLN A 102 4.72 -7.24 4.70
C GLN A 102 3.35 -7.31 4.02
N VAL A 103 3.33 -7.67 2.75
CA VAL A 103 2.11 -7.85 1.96
C VAL A 103 2.07 -9.27 1.47
N ILE A 104 1.02 -10.00 1.85
CA ILE A 104 0.81 -11.39 1.46
C ILE A 104 -0.40 -11.42 0.54
N VAL A 105 -0.24 -11.90 -0.69
CA VAL A 105 -1.30 -11.96 -1.69
C VAL A 105 -1.61 -13.38 -2.11
N ASN A 106 -2.88 -13.61 -2.48
CA ASN A 106 -3.37 -14.91 -2.90
C ASN A 106 -3.69 -14.94 -4.41
N PRO A 107 -2.88 -15.63 -5.24
CA PRO A 107 -3.06 -15.68 -6.68
C PRO A 107 -4.27 -16.54 -7.09
N ASP A 108 -4.66 -17.53 -6.29
CA ASP A 108 -5.81 -18.39 -6.59
C ASP A 108 -7.12 -17.59 -6.50
N TYR A 109 -7.20 -16.70 -5.52
CA TYR A 109 -8.32 -15.76 -5.38
C TYR A 109 -8.37 -14.80 -6.57
N ALA A 110 -7.24 -14.18 -6.92
CA ALA A 110 -7.11 -13.28 -8.07
C ALA A 110 -7.54 -13.95 -9.39
N PHE A 111 -7.18 -15.23 -9.58
CA PHE A 111 -7.58 -15.99 -10.76
C PHE A 111 -9.11 -16.16 -10.87
N ARG A 112 -9.79 -16.42 -9.75
CA ARG A 112 -11.26 -16.57 -9.73
C ARG A 112 -11.96 -15.25 -9.98
N GLU A 113 -11.49 -14.17 -9.35
CA GLU A 113 -12.08 -12.83 -9.49
C GLU A 113 -11.84 -12.25 -10.89
N ALA A 114 -10.64 -12.44 -11.45
CA ALA A 114 -10.32 -11.99 -12.80
C ALA A 114 -11.26 -12.58 -13.87
N ALA A 115 -11.83 -13.77 -13.65
CA ALA A 115 -12.83 -14.36 -14.54
C ALA A 115 -14.20 -13.67 -14.46
N GLY A 116 -14.52 -13.00 -13.35
CA GLY A 116 -15.74 -12.21 -13.15
C GLY A 116 -15.63 -10.77 -13.63
N HIS A 117 -14.40 -10.25 -13.79
CA HIS A 117 -14.15 -8.85 -14.11
C HIS A 117 -13.85 -8.59 -15.59
N ALA A 118 -14.46 -7.53 -16.13
CA ALA A 118 -14.31 -7.13 -17.53
C ALA A 118 -13.04 -6.30 -17.75
N TRP A 119 -11.88 -6.90 -17.49
CA TRP A 119 -10.61 -6.25 -17.72
C TRP A 119 -10.40 -5.88 -19.20
N PRO A 120 -9.85 -4.69 -19.49
CA PRO A 120 -9.56 -4.29 -20.86
C PRO A 120 -8.54 -5.24 -21.54
N PRO A 121 -8.57 -5.33 -22.88
CA PRO A 121 -7.57 -6.09 -23.63
C PRO A 121 -6.17 -5.54 -23.34
N HIS A 122 -5.26 -6.42 -22.95
CA HIS A 122 -3.88 -6.09 -22.63
C HIS A 122 -3.00 -7.35 -22.70
N GLU A 123 -1.69 -7.18 -22.86
CA GLU A 123 -0.74 -8.28 -23.09
C GLU A 123 -0.59 -9.21 -21.88
N LEU A 124 -0.70 -8.65 -20.68
CA LEU A 124 -0.71 -9.42 -19.42
C LEU A 124 -2.05 -10.13 -19.22
N SER A 125 -2.02 -11.29 -18.57
CA SER A 125 -3.24 -12.02 -18.20
C SER A 125 -4.10 -11.24 -17.20
N ALA A 126 -5.41 -11.50 -17.19
CA ALA A 126 -6.33 -10.77 -16.32
C ALA A 126 -6.07 -11.06 -14.83
N ASP A 127 -5.76 -12.31 -14.51
CA ASP A 127 -5.34 -12.80 -13.19
C ASP A 127 -4.09 -12.09 -12.67
N LEU A 128 -3.08 -11.87 -13.52
CA LEU A 128 -1.88 -11.14 -13.11
C LEU A 128 -2.18 -9.67 -12.83
N ARG A 129 -3.04 -9.02 -13.63
CA ARG A 129 -3.43 -7.62 -13.38
C ARG A 129 -4.25 -7.47 -12.10
N GLU A 130 -5.12 -8.44 -11.82
CA GLU A 130 -5.85 -8.53 -10.54
C GLU A 130 -4.89 -8.70 -9.36
N LEU A 131 -3.89 -9.58 -9.49
CA LEU A 131 -2.88 -9.77 -8.46
C LEU A 131 -2.05 -8.50 -8.23
N MET A 132 -1.69 -7.78 -9.29
CA MET A 132 -1.01 -6.48 -9.18
C MET A 132 -1.86 -5.42 -8.47
N LEU A 133 -3.19 -5.45 -8.68
CA LEU A 133 -4.12 -4.58 -7.96
C LEU A 133 -4.10 -4.89 -6.45
N TYR A 134 -4.13 -6.16 -6.06
CA TYR A 134 -4.06 -6.57 -4.65
C TYR A 134 -2.73 -6.19 -3.99
N VAL A 135 -1.62 -6.33 -4.72
CA VAL A 135 -0.31 -5.86 -4.26
C VAL A 135 -0.33 -4.34 -4.05
N ALA A 136 -0.84 -3.58 -5.00
CA ALA A 136 -0.91 -2.13 -4.88
C ALA A 136 -1.79 -1.71 -3.70
N HIS A 137 -2.97 -2.33 -3.56
CA HIS A 137 -3.91 -2.11 -2.47
C HIS A 137 -3.28 -2.39 -1.10
N GLY A 138 -2.69 -3.58 -0.91
CA GLY A 138 -2.02 -3.94 0.33
C GLY A 138 -0.83 -3.03 0.66
N THR A 139 -0.11 -2.56 -0.37
CA THR A 139 0.99 -1.60 -0.20
C THR A 139 0.50 -0.21 0.20
N LEU A 140 -0.62 0.26 -0.38
CA LEU A 140 -1.22 1.54 -0.01
C LEU A 140 -1.73 1.53 1.43
N HIS A 141 -2.26 0.40 1.92
CA HIS A 141 -2.57 0.24 3.35
C HIS A 141 -1.33 0.37 4.24
N VAL A 142 -0.19 -0.20 3.84
CA VAL A 142 1.08 -0.01 4.55
C VAL A 142 1.53 1.47 4.54
N CYS A 143 1.23 2.21 3.48
CA CYS A 143 1.44 3.66 3.42
C CYS A 143 0.45 4.48 4.26
N GLY A 144 -0.57 3.87 4.87
CA GLY A 144 -1.56 4.54 5.72
C GLY A 144 -2.84 4.96 4.99
N PHE A 145 -3.09 4.46 3.78
CA PHE A 145 -4.40 4.61 3.13
C PHE A 145 -5.40 3.67 3.79
N ASP A 146 -6.66 4.10 3.85
CA ASP A 146 -7.78 3.37 4.44
C ASP A 146 -8.96 3.43 3.46
N ASP A 147 -9.95 2.56 3.62
CA ASP A 147 -11.10 2.44 2.72
C ASP A 147 -12.45 2.44 3.47
N GLN A 148 -12.43 2.76 4.77
CA GLN A 148 -13.61 2.78 5.65
C GLN A 148 -14.70 3.79 5.27
N THR A 149 -14.38 4.84 4.52
CA THR A 149 -15.36 5.84 4.07
C THR A 149 -15.33 6.01 2.56
N ASP A 150 -16.46 6.39 1.96
CA ASP A 150 -16.56 6.61 0.50
C ASP A 150 -15.49 7.59 -0.04
N ALA A 151 -15.11 8.59 0.76
CA ALA A 151 -14.07 9.55 0.41
C ALA A 151 -12.68 8.91 0.38
N GLN A 152 -12.35 8.13 1.42
CA GLN A 152 -11.08 7.41 1.52
C GLN A 152 -10.99 6.30 0.47
N LEU A 153 -12.09 5.57 0.24
CA LEU A 153 -12.19 4.57 -0.84
C LEU A 153 -11.97 5.21 -2.22
N SER A 154 -12.52 6.41 -2.48
CA SER A 154 -12.27 7.11 -3.73
C SER A 154 -10.81 7.53 -3.90
N GLU A 155 -10.16 7.97 -2.82
CA GLU A 155 -8.74 8.33 -2.81
C GLU A 155 -7.86 7.10 -3.05
N MET A 156 -8.16 6.01 -2.35
CA MET A 156 -7.48 4.73 -2.50
C MET A 156 -7.60 4.19 -3.92
N ARG A 157 -8.80 4.20 -4.51
CA ARG A 157 -9.01 3.77 -5.90
C ARG A 157 -8.25 4.63 -6.91
N ALA A 158 -8.16 5.93 -6.66
CA ALA A 158 -7.36 6.81 -7.51
C ALA A 158 -5.86 6.49 -7.40
N ALA A 159 -5.38 6.18 -6.20
CA ALA A 159 -4.00 5.78 -5.94
C ALA A 159 -3.68 4.41 -6.56
N GLU A 160 -4.57 3.43 -6.44
CA GLU A 160 -4.47 2.11 -7.08
C GLU A 160 -4.37 2.25 -8.60
N ALA A 161 -5.28 3.03 -9.21
CA ALA A 161 -5.27 3.27 -10.64
C ALA A 161 -3.98 3.98 -11.09
N ALA A 162 -3.46 4.92 -10.31
CA ALA A 162 -2.20 5.59 -10.60
C ALA A 162 -0.99 4.63 -10.51
N ALA A 163 -0.96 3.75 -9.51
CA ALA A 163 0.10 2.76 -9.35
C ALA A 163 0.11 1.75 -10.50
N LEU A 164 -1.06 1.24 -10.89
CA LEU A 164 -1.19 0.31 -12.03
C LEU A 164 -0.90 1.00 -13.36
N ALA A 165 -1.32 2.25 -13.54
CA ALA A 165 -1.00 3.03 -14.74
C ALA A 165 0.51 3.24 -14.90
N ALA A 166 1.26 3.41 -13.80
CA ALA A 166 2.72 3.46 -13.85
C ALA A 166 3.36 2.13 -14.32
N CYS A 167 2.62 1.03 -14.25
CA CYS A 167 3.00 -0.28 -14.77
C CYS A 167 2.40 -0.60 -16.16
N ASP A 168 1.81 0.40 -16.82
CA ASP A 168 1.08 0.30 -18.10
C ASP A 168 -0.20 -0.55 -18.02
N VAL A 169 -0.75 -0.72 -16.82
CA VAL A 169 -1.97 -1.51 -16.57
C VAL A 169 -3.15 -0.57 -16.32
N ALA A 170 -4.21 -0.72 -17.12
CA ALA A 170 -5.46 0.02 -16.92
C ALA A 170 -6.44 -0.77 -16.04
N VAL A 171 -6.93 -0.12 -14.98
CA VAL A 171 -7.96 -0.67 -14.09
C VAL A 171 -9.35 -0.43 -14.71
N PRO A 172 -10.22 -1.45 -14.81
CA PRO A 172 -11.58 -1.27 -15.32
C PRO A 172 -12.41 -0.32 -14.44
N PRO A 173 -13.30 0.50 -15.02
CA PRO A 173 -14.13 1.42 -14.24
C PRO A 173 -15.12 0.66 -13.34
N GLY A 174 -15.17 1.03 -12.07
CA GLY A 174 -15.99 0.34 -11.06
C GLY A 174 -15.32 -0.91 -10.48
N HIS A 175 -14.12 -1.25 -10.95
CA HIS A 175 -13.27 -2.26 -10.35
C HIS A 175 -12.53 -1.65 -9.16
N GLY A 176 -12.77 -2.20 -7.97
CA GLY A 176 -11.95 -1.97 -6.79
C GLY A 176 -11.63 -3.34 -6.22
N SER A 177 -10.52 -3.45 -5.48
CA SER A 177 -10.25 -4.66 -4.71
C SER A 177 -11.52 -5.04 -3.92
N PRO A 178 -11.91 -6.32 -3.87
CA PRO A 178 -13.08 -6.74 -3.10
C PRO A 178 -12.79 -6.58 -1.60
N GLY A 179 -12.90 -5.36 -1.09
CA GLY A 179 -12.97 -5.07 0.34
C GLY A 179 -14.28 -5.64 0.87
N GLY A 180 -14.21 -6.87 1.39
CA GLY A 180 -15.40 -7.68 1.62
C GLY A 180 -15.43 -8.56 2.86
N ASP A 181 -14.32 -8.85 3.54
CA ASP A 181 -14.28 -9.36 4.92
C ASP A 181 -12.83 -9.47 5.37
N GLY A 182 -12.32 -8.54 6.17
CA GLY A 182 -10.86 -8.48 6.36
C GLY A 182 -10.38 -7.77 7.59
N GLY A 183 -11.24 -7.57 8.60
CA GLY A 183 -11.06 -6.65 9.72
C GLY A 183 -9.62 -6.16 9.98
N SER A 184 -9.35 -4.92 9.58
CA SER A 184 -8.37 -4.05 10.25
C SER A 184 -8.79 -3.92 11.72
N GLY A 185 -8.31 -4.87 12.53
CA GLY A 185 -8.74 -5.06 13.90
C GLY A 185 -7.57 -5.43 14.80
N VAL A 186 -6.45 -4.71 14.71
CA VAL A 186 -5.41 -4.77 15.76
C VAL A 186 -5.64 -3.67 16.80
N SER A 187 -6.23 -4.12 17.91
CA SER A 187 -5.97 -3.68 19.29
C SER A 187 -6.45 -2.30 19.76
N GLU A 188 -7.67 -2.25 20.29
CA GLU A 188 -7.93 -1.45 21.50
C GLU A 188 -7.67 -2.31 22.74
N GLY A 189 -6.53 -2.04 23.38
CA GLY A 189 -6.27 -2.56 24.71
C GLY A 189 -7.22 -1.95 25.73
N GLN A 190 -8.12 -2.74 26.29
CA GLN A 190 -8.73 -2.43 27.58
C GLN A 190 -8.17 -3.34 28.66
N ARG A 191 -7.47 -2.67 29.59
CA ARG A 191 -6.80 -3.22 30.76
C ARG A 191 -7.82 -3.82 31.73
N SER A 192 -7.43 -4.95 32.32
CA SER A 192 -7.51 -5.30 33.73
C SER A 192 -8.77 -4.89 34.54
N GLY A 193 -9.55 -5.91 34.92
CA GLY A 193 -10.30 -5.96 36.17
C GLY A 193 -9.85 -7.19 36.96
#